data_AF-A0A2M7KI27-F1
#
_entry.id   AF-A0A2M7KI27-F1
#
_cell.length_a   1.000
_cell.length_b   1.000
_cell.length_c   1.000
_cell.angle_alpha   90.00
_cell.angle_beta   90.00
_cell.angle_gamma   90.00
#
_symmetry.space_group_name_H-M   'P 1'
#
loop_
_entity.id
_entity.type
_entity.pdbx_description
1 polymer ?
#
loop_
_entity_poly.entity_id
_entity_poly.type
_entity_poly.pdbx_seq_one_letter_code
_entity_poly.pdbx_strand_id
1 'polypeptide(L)'
;MLAATVLASATGLYVAEKDKGGALRSFGDALWNAWSTVCAVGESGCSPVPPAGRLIDSVFMLVGNLLYDQTKGRIGHALASIADTGPGAPAKPVDEDVLARFDAILQEVRAGKLAAQPTGGSAESAP
;
A
#
# COMPACT_ATOMS: atom_id res chain seq x y z
N MET A 1 -1.49 8.35 8.62
CA MET A 1 -0.24 8.70 7.92
C MET A 1 -0.47 9.77 6.85
N LEU A 2 -1.37 9.55 5.87
CA LEU A 2 -1.72 10.57 4.86
C LEU A 2 -2.19 11.88 5.49
N ALA A 3 -3.17 11.83 6.39
CA ALA A 3 -3.70 13.02 7.07
C ALA A 3 -2.61 13.78 7.85
N ALA A 4 -1.72 13.07 8.55
CA ALA A 4 -0.60 13.70 9.27
C ALA A 4 0.39 14.39 8.31
N THR A 5 0.63 13.80 7.14
CA THR A 5 1.50 14.36 6.10
C THR A 5 0.90 15.64 5.50
N VAL A 6 -0.40 15.61 5.21
CA VAL A 6 -1.15 16.79 4.74
C VAL A 6 -1.12 17.91 5.78
N LEU A 7 -1.39 17.60 7.04
CA LEU A 7 -1.36 18.59 8.12
C LEU A 7 0.04 19.17 8.34
N ALA A 8 1.07 18.33 8.33
CA ALA A 8 2.46 18.78 8.45
C ALA A 8 2.88 19.67 7.28
N SER A 9 2.49 19.31 6.05
CA SER A 9 2.72 20.13 4.85
C SER A 9 2.01 21.48 4.96
N ALA A 10 0.72 21.47 5.31
CA ALA A 10 -0.08 22.68 5.48
C ALA A 10 0.50 23.62 6.56
N THR A 11 0.94 23.08 7.69
CA THR A 11 1.61 23.85 8.74
C THR A 11 2.96 24.40 8.26
N GLY A 12 3.78 23.59 7.59
CA GLY A 12 5.07 24.00 7.05
C GLY A 12 4.95 25.12 6.01
N LEU A 13 3.99 24.98 5.08
CA LEU A 13 3.65 25.98 4.09
C LEU A 13 3.12 27.26 4.74
N TYR A 14 2.19 27.14 5.68
CA TYR A 14 1.64 28.29 6.40
C TYR A 14 2.75 29.08 7.09
N VAL A 15 3.67 28.43 7.81
CA VAL A 15 4.80 29.09 8.48
C VAL A 15 5.78 29.69 7.48
N ALA A 16 6.06 28.99 6.37
CA ALA A 16 7.00 29.46 5.36
C ALA A 16 6.49 30.66 4.55
N GLU A 17 5.18 30.78 4.37
CA GLU A 17 4.49 31.82 3.58
C GLU A 17 3.93 32.96 4.44
N LYS A 18 3.81 32.76 5.76
CA LYS A 18 3.29 33.79 6.69
C LYS A 18 4.07 35.10 6.51
N ASP A 19 3.32 36.18 6.32
CA ASP A 19 3.82 37.56 6.20
C ASP A 19 4.70 37.85 4.97
N LYS A 20 4.74 36.96 3.97
CA LYS A 20 5.51 37.14 2.72
C LYS A 20 4.69 37.59 1.50
N GLY A 21 3.41 37.91 1.70
CA GLY A 21 2.55 38.48 0.65
C GLY A 21 2.15 37.52 -0.47
N GLY A 22 2.35 36.20 -0.29
CA GLY A 22 1.97 35.17 -1.25
C GLY A 22 0.47 34.86 -1.28
N ALA A 23 0.08 33.96 -2.18
CA ALA A 23 -1.31 33.52 -2.35
C ALA A 23 -1.85 32.72 -1.14
N LEU A 24 -0.97 32.11 -0.33
CA LEU A 24 -1.32 31.44 0.92
C LEU A 24 -1.52 32.47 2.04
N ARG A 25 -2.75 32.98 2.21
CA ARG A 25 -3.06 34.02 3.22
C ARG A 25 -3.65 33.43 4.50
N SER A 26 -4.28 32.26 4.41
CA SER A 26 -4.88 31.56 5.53
C SER A 26 -4.37 30.12 5.66
N PHE A 27 -4.57 29.53 6.84
CA PHE A 27 -4.30 28.10 7.03
C PHE A 27 -5.19 27.22 6.13
N GLY A 28 -6.40 27.68 5.79
CA GLY A 28 -7.29 26.99 4.86
C GLY A 28 -6.70 26.88 3.45
N ASP A 29 -6.07 27.95 2.96
CA ASP A 29 -5.40 27.96 1.65
C ASP A 29 -4.19 27.01 1.64
N ALA A 30 -3.45 26.98 2.76
CA ALA A 30 -2.32 26.06 2.94
C ALA A 30 -2.77 24.59 2.97
N LEU A 31 -3.89 24.32 3.64
CA LEU A 31 -4.46 22.98 3.72
C LEU A 31 -5.00 22.52 2.37
N TRP A 32 -5.70 23.40 1.65
CA TRP A 32 -6.18 23.12 0.30
C TRP A 32 -5.02 22.86 -0.67
N ASN A 33 -3.99 23.70 -0.64
CA ASN A 33 -2.78 23.49 -1.44
C ASN A 33 -2.16 22.12 -1.12
N ALA A 34 -1.88 21.84 0.16
CA ALA A 34 -1.30 20.56 0.58
C ALA A 34 -2.16 19.36 0.13
N TRP A 35 -3.48 19.44 0.24
CA TRP A 35 -4.38 18.38 -0.19
C TRP A 35 -4.34 18.16 -1.71
N SER A 36 -4.44 19.24 -2.49
CA SER A 36 -4.42 19.20 -3.95
C SER A 36 -3.09 18.68 -4.51
N THR A 37 -1.97 19.02 -3.87
CA THR A 37 -0.63 18.52 -4.22
C THR A 37 -0.48 17.04 -3.90
N VAL A 38 -0.88 16.59 -2.71
CA VAL A 38 -0.79 15.18 -2.30
C VAL A 38 -1.67 14.27 -3.16
N CYS A 39 -2.84 14.76 -3.58
CA CYS A 39 -3.74 14.02 -4.47
C CYS A 39 -3.37 14.13 -5.95
N ALA A 40 -2.29 14.85 -6.30
CA ALA A 40 -1.86 15.14 -7.66
C ALA A 40 -2.97 15.78 -8.54
N VAL A 41 -3.86 16.57 -7.93
CA VAL A 41 -4.89 17.35 -8.65
C VAL A 41 -4.25 18.54 -9.36
N GLY A 42 -3.22 19.14 -8.75
CA GLY A 42 -2.46 20.26 -9.33
C GLY A 42 -3.20 21.61 -9.33
N GLU A 43 -4.46 21.65 -8.91
CA GLU A 43 -5.30 22.84 -8.90
C GLU A 43 -5.44 23.42 -7.49
N SER A 44 -4.36 24.00 -6.98
CA SER A 44 -4.38 24.60 -5.65
C SER A 44 -4.92 26.03 -5.62
N GLY A 45 -4.96 26.73 -6.77
CA GLY A 45 -5.29 28.16 -6.87
C GLY A 45 -4.33 29.10 -6.11
N CYS A 46 -3.46 28.55 -5.26
CA CYS A 46 -2.53 29.23 -4.36
C CYS A 46 -1.25 28.40 -4.30
N SER A 47 -0.16 28.88 -4.90
CA SER A 47 1.14 28.18 -4.92
C SER A 47 2.19 28.94 -4.10
N PRO A 48 3.10 28.24 -3.38
CA PRO A 48 4.17 28.88 -2.63
C PRO A 48 5.13 29.65 -3.54
N VAL A 49 5.45 30.88 -3.14
CA VAL A 49 6.30 31.82 -3.88
C VAL A 49 7.74 31.76 -3.40
N PRO A 50 8.03 31.98 -2.09
CA PRO A 50 9.38 31.89 -1.55
C PRO A 50 10.06 30.53 -1.79
N PRO A 51 11.39 30.53 -2.02
CA PRO A 51 12.16 29.30 -2.27
C PRO A 51 11.99 28.23 -1.20
N ALA A 52 11.89 28.63 0.07
CA ALA A 52 11.67 27.72 1.19
C ALA A 52 10.31 27.02 1.13
N GLY A 53 9.25 27.74 0.77
CA GLY A 53 7.90 27.17 0.61
C GLY A 53 7.85 26.15 -0.53
N ARG A 54 8.52 26.45 -1.65
CA ARG A 54 8.64 25.53 -2.80
C ARG A 54 9.40 24.24 -2.47
N LEU A 55 10.46 24.34 -1.66
CA LEU A 55 11.21 23.16 -1.23
C LEU A 55 10.34 22.25 -0.35
N ILE A 56 9.64 22.84 0.61
CA ILE A 56 8.69 22.12 1.48
C ILE A 56 7.63 21.43 0.62
N ASP A 57 6.98 22.18 -0.28
CA ASP A 57 5.93 21.66 -1.16
C ASP A 57 6.43 20.49 -2.03
N SER A 58 7.63 20.61 -2.61
CA SER A 58 8.23 19.56 -3.44
C SER A 58 8.51 18.28 -2.65
N VAL A 59 9.02 18.39 -1.42
CA VAL A 59 9.29 17.24 -0.54
C VAL A 59 7.98 16.56 -0.13
N PHE A 60 6.99 17.35 0.28
CA PHE A 60 5.70 16.82 0.70
C PHE A 60 4.88 16.27 -0.48
N MET A 61 5.07 16.78 -1.69
CA MET A 61 4.51 16.20 -2.91
C MET A 61 5.02 14.77 -3.12
N LEU A 62 6.35 14.56 -3.09
CA LEU A 62 6.94 13.23 -3.26
C LEU A 62 6.47 12.24 -2.20
N VAL A 63 6.59 12.61 -0.93
CA VAL A 63 6.23 11.72 0.19
C VAL A 63 4.71 11.48 0.24
N GLY A 64 3.92 12.54 0.07
CA GLY A 64 2.47 12.46 0.10
C GLY A 64 1.91 11.63 -1.04
N ASN A 65 2.42 11.80 -2.26
CA ASN A 65 1.95 11.04 -3.42
C ASN A 65 2.27 9.54 -3.27
N LEU A 66 3.46 9.19 -2.77
CA LEU A 66 3.81 7.79 -2.47
C LEU A 66 2.82 7.16 -1.46
N LEU A 67 2.49 7.88 -0.39
CA LEU A 67 1.52 7.42 0.62
C LEU A 67 0.10 7.31 0.06
N TYR A 68 -0.28 8.22 -0.83
CA TYR A 68 -1.58 8.21 -1.51
C TYR A 68 -1.70 7.01 -2.46
N ASP A 69 -0.66 6.75 -3.25
CA ASP A 69 -0.58 5.61 -4.17
C ASP A 69 -0.67 4.28 -3.44
N GLN A 70 -0.01 4.14 -2.29
CA GLN A 70 -0.14 2.96 -1.43
C GLN A 70 -1.58 2.72 -0.99
N THR A 71 -2.33 3.79 -0.71
CA THR A 71 -3.74 3.68 -0.31
C THR A 71 -4.60 3.19 -1.47
N LYS A 72 -4.41 3.75 -2.68
CA LYS A 72 -5.07 3.30 -3.90
C LYS A 72 -4.77 1.82 -4.19
N GLY A 73 -3.51 1.42 -4.10
CA GLY A 73 -3.08 0.03 -4.32
C GLY A 73 -3.74 -0.96 -3.37
N ARG A 74 -3.86 -0.60 -2.07
CA ARG A 74 -4.53 -1.46 -1.08
C ARG A 74 -6.02 -1.61 -1.35
N ILE A 75 -6.70 -0.52 -1.73
CA ILE A 75 -8.12 -0.57 -2.12
C ILE A 75 -8.30 -1.44 -3.37
N GLY A 76 -7.45 -1.25 -4.38
CA GLY A 76 -7.48 -2.06 -5.60
C GLY A 76 -7.28 -3.54 -5.31
N HIS A 77 -6.33 -3.89 -4.45
CA HIS A 77 -6.10 -5.27 -4.03
C HIS A 77 -7.28 -5.86 -3.25
N ALA A 78 -7.88 -5.09 -2.33
CA ALA A 78 -9.06 -5.52 -1.60
C ALA A 78 -10.24 -5.79 -2.54
N LEU A 79 -10.50 -4.91 -3.50
CA LEU A 79 -11.55 -5.10 -4.51
C LEU A 79 -11.27 -6.30 -5.41
N ALA A 80 -10.02 -6.48 -5.86
CA ALA A 80 -9.62 -7.65 -6.63
C ALA A 80 -9.86 -8.95 -5.84
N SER A 81 -9.52 -8.98 -4.55
CA SER A 81 -9.75 -10.16 -3.71
C SER A 81 -11.23 -10.53 -3.57
N ILE A 82 -12.12 -9.53 -3.53
CA ILE A 82 -13.58 -9.76 -3.51
C ILE A 82 -14.04 -10.32 -4.85
N ALA A 83 -13.54 -9.79 -5.97
CA ALA A 83 -13.87 -10.28 -7.30
C ALA A 83 -13.41 -11.73 -7.54
N ASP A 84 -12.23 -12.09 -7.04
CA ASP A 84 -11.68 -13.46 -7.10
C ASP A 84 -12.48 -14.47 -6.27
N THR A 85 -13.33 -14.02 -5.35
CA THR A 85 -14.12 -14.90 -4.46
C THR A 85 -15.58 -15.07 -4.95
N GLY A 86 -15.98 -14.38 -6.02
CA GLY A 86 -17.35 -14.43 -6.55
C GLY A 86 -17.66 -15.69 -7.38
N PRO A 87 -18.94 -16.10 -7.49
CA PRO A 87 -19.35 -17.18 -8.39
C PRO A 87 -19.12 -16.76 -9.85
N GLY A 88 -18.09 -17.32 -10.48
CA GLY A 88 -17.60 -16.91 -11.81
C GLY A 88 -16.16 -16.37 -11.82
N ALA A 89 -15.49 -16.34 -10.67
CA ALA A 89 -14.08 -15.98 -10.58
C ALA A 89 -13.22 -16.83 -11.54
N PRO A 90 -12.29 -16.21 -12.29
CA PRO A 90 -11.37 -16.96 -13.13
C PRO A 90 -10.61 -17.96 -12.26
N ALA A 91 -10.57 -19.22 -12.68
CA ALA A 91 -9.79 -20.24 -11.99
C ALA A 91 -8.36 -19.72 -11.86
N LYS A 92 -7.89 -19.54 -10.62
CA LYS A 92 -6.50 -19.13 -10.38
C LYS A 92 -5.60 -20.09 -11.17
N PRO A 93 -4.67 -19.59 -12.00
CA PRO A 93 -3.71 -20.46 -12.67
C PRO A 93 -2.98 -21.21 -11.56
N VAL A 94 -3.17 -22.53 -11.55
CA VAL A 94 -2.54 -23.40 -10.56
C VAL A 94 -1.06 -23.38 -10.87
N ASP A 95 -0.26 -23.06 -9.86
CA ASP A 95 1.19 -23.01 -9.98
C ASP A 95 1.72 -24.38 -10.43
N GLU A 96 2.59 -24.39 -11.43
CA GLU A 96 3.10 -25.59 -12.08
C GLU A 96 3.91 -26.45 -11.10
N ASP A 97 4.54 -25.79 -10.12
CA ASP A 97 5.24 -26.45 -9.01
C ASP A 97 4.28 -27.18 -8.06
N VAL A 98 3.08 -26.65 -7.85
CA VAL A 98 2.04 -27.30 -7.03
C VAL A 98 1.50 -28.53 -7.75
N LEU A 99 1.33 -28.46 -9.07
CA LEU A 99 0.92 -29.60 -9.89
C LEU A 99 1.98 -30.70 -9.89
N ALA A 100 3.26 -30.34 -10.09
CA ALA A 100 4.38 -31.29 -10.03
C ALA A 100 4.47 -31.99 -8.67
N ARG A 101 4.23 -31.25 -7.57
CA ARG A 101 4.21 -31.83 -6.22
C ARG A 101 3.02 -32.75 -5.99
N PHE A 102 1.84 -32.43 -6.53
CA PHE A 102 0.68 -33.31 -6.50
C PHE A 102 0.93 -34.62 -7.25
N ASP A 103 1.54 -34.56 -8.43
CA ASP A 103 1.88 -35.74 -9.22
C ASP A 103 2.90 -36.63 -8.52
N ALA A 104 3.91 -36.05 -7.88
CA ALA A 104 4.88 -36.79 -7.07
C ALA A 104 4.18 -37.54 -5.91
N ILE A 105 3.28 -36.87 -5.18
CA ILE A 105 2.52 -37.49 -4.08
C ILE A 105 1.60 -38.61 -4.61
N LEU A 106 0.92 -38.41 -5.74
CA LEU A 106 0.08 -39.43 -6.35
C LEU A 106 0.89 -40.66 -6.80
N GLN A 107 2.12 -40.46 -7.28
CA GLN A 107 3.02 -41.56 -7.60
C GLN A 107 3.46 -42.33 -6.35
N GLU A 108 3.75 -41.65 -5.24
CA GLU A 108 4.12 -42.29 -3.98
C GLU A 108 2.97 -43.12 -3.37
N VAL A 109 1.73 -42.61 -3.46
CA VAL A 109 0.52 -43.33 -3.01
C VAL A 109 0.26 -44.54 -3.90
N ARG A 110 0.35 -44.40 -5.24
CA ARG A 110 0.18 -45.53 -6.18
C ARG A 110 1.29 -46.57 -6.05
N ALA A 111 2.51 -46.15 -5.75
CA ALA A 111 3.64 -47.03 -5.45
C ALA A 111 3.52 -47.73 -4.09
N GLY A 112 2.44 -47.48 -3.33
CA GLY A 112 2.15 -48.14 -2.05
C GLY A 112 3.09 -47.72 -0.91
N LYS A 113 3.93 -46.69 -1.10
CA LYS A 113 4.95 -46.30 -0.12
C LYS A 113 4.35 -45.67 1.16
N LEU A 114 3.18 -45.05 1.06
CA LEU A 114 2.47 -44.47 2.21
C LEU A 114 1.74 -45.50 3.08
N ALA A 115 1.42 -46.69 2.55
CA ALA A 115 0.90 -47.81 3.36
C ALA A 115 2.00 -48.48 4.20
N ALA A 116 3.27 -48.17 3.93
CA ALA A 116 4.43 -48.77 4.59
C ALA A 116 5.13 -47.83 5.58
N GLN A 117 4.63 -46.61 5.83
CA GLN A 117 5.19 -45.77 6.89
C GLN A 117 4.63 -46.27 8.23
N PRO A 118 5.44 -46.92 9.09
CA PRO A 118 4.96 -47.26 10.41
C PRO A 118 4.76 -45.94 11.16
N THR A 119 3.63 -45.83 11.84
CA THR A 119 3.39 -44.82 12.88
C THR A 119 4.51 -44.92 13.91
N GLY A 120 5.61 -44.21 13.68
CA GLY A 120 6.67 -43.98 14.66
C GLY A 120 6.12 -43.04 15.71
N GLY A 121 5.27 -43.58 16.58
CA GLY A 121 4.88 -42.93 17.81
C GLY A 121 6.14 -42.72 18.65
N SER A 122 6.55 -41.46 18.79
CA SER A 122 7.41 -41.02 19.87
C SER A 122 6.69 -41.31 21.19
N ALA A 123 6.95 -42.48 21.77
CA ALA A 123 6.76 -42.71 23.19
C ALA A 123 8.08 -42.35 23.88
N GLU A 124 8.19 -41.07 24.18
CA GLU A 124 9.02 -40.53 25.25
C GLU A 124 8.74 -41.33 26.53
N SER A 125 9.73 -42.08 27.03
CA SER A 125 9.69 -42.74 28.34
C SER A 125 10.95 -42.36 29.12
N ALA A 126 10.75 -41.51 30.12
CA ALA A 126 11.63 -41.36 31.29
C ALA A 126 11.64 -42.68 32.09
N PRO A 127 12.71 -43.00 32.82
CA PRO A 127 13.04 -42.29 34.07
C PRO A 127 14.49 -41.79 34.19
#